data_AF-A0A950XSB6-F1
#
_entry.id   AF-A0A950XSB6-F1
#
_cell.length_a   1.000
_cell.length_b   1.000
_cell.length_c   1.000
_cell.angle_alpha   90.00
_cell.angle_beta   90.00
_cell.angle_gamma   90.00
#
_symmetry.space_group_name_H-M   'P 1'
#
loop_
_entity.id
_entity.type
_entity.pdbx_description
1 polymer ?
#
loop_
_entity_poly.entity_id
_entity_poly.type
_entity_poly.pdbx_seq_one_letter_code
_entity_poly.pdbx_strand_id
1 'polypeptide(L)'
;MTCRSMVLFLLALGPVLAGESYTFTSLEFPGASGTFPQGINDLGVIVGQFRPGSDPLASLQGFVLEKGAYTVFNLPGSTLTGPSGINVRGEIVWRRRVIVLPCKETQLRTLTFLAPSLT
;
A
#
# COMPACT_ATOMS: atom_id res chain seq x y z
N MET A 1 -75.18 16.57 9.49
CA MET A 1 -73.89 17.30 9.58
C MET A 1 -73.22 16.87 10.87
N THR A 2 -72.66 15.66 10.93
CA THR A 2 -72.02 15.16 12.14
C THR A 2 -70.52 15.42 12.06
N CYS A 3 -70.05 16.08 13.12
CA CYS A 3 -68.69 16.42 13.45
C CYS A 3 -67.79 15.18 13.36
N ARG A 4 -66.97 15.09 12.30
CA ARG A 4 -65.90 14.11 12.20
C ARG A 4 -64.60 14.83 12.54
N SER A 5 -64.40 14.98 13.85
CA SER A 5 -63.14 15.37 14.46
C SER A 5 -62.07 14.41 13.96
N MET A 6 -61.28 14.85 12.98
CA MET A 6 -60.14 14.14 12.45
C MET A 6 -58.93 14.99 12.82
N VAL A 7 -58.54 14.89 14.08
CA VAL A 7 -57.22 15.36 14.54
C VAL A 7 -56.21 14.56 13.74
N LEU A 8 -55.73 15.16 12.66
CA LEU A 8 -54.64 14.64 11.85
C LEU A 8 -53.39 14.76 12.72
N PHE A 9 -53.04 13.67 13.38
CA PHE A 9 -51.76 13.52 14.07
C PHE A 9 -50.70 13.54 12.97
N LEU A 10 -50.09 14.71 12.76
CA LEU A 10 -48.90 14.88 11.92
C LEU A 10 -47.83 13.95 12.49
N LEU A 11 -47.66 12.80 11.83
CA LEU A 11 -46.55 11.88 12.02
C LEU A 11 -45.26 12.71 12.05
N ALA A 12 -44.50 12.54 13.12
CA ALA A 12 -43.21 13.16 13.30
C ALA A 12 -42.34 12.93 12.06
N LEU A 13 -42.02 13.99 11.34
CA LEU A 13 -40.83 14.06 10.50
C LEU A 13 -39.63 14.15 11.43
N GLY A 14 -39.27 13.03 12.06
CA GLY A 14 -37.92 12.87 12.57
C GLY A 14 -36.96 12.91 11.37
N PRO A 15 -35.78 13.54 11.50
CA PRO A 15 -34.79 13.49 10.43
C PRO A 15 -34.45 12.02 10.18
N VAL A 16 -34.71 11.57 8.95
CA VAL A 16 -34.15 10.31 8.45
C VAL A 16 -32.64 10.52 8.49
N LEU A 17 -31.95 9.79 9.36
CA LEU A 17 -30.49 9.69 9.30
C LEU A 17 -30.16 9.17 7.91
N ALA A 18 -29.73 10.07 7.03
CA ALA A 18 -29.25 9.69 5.71
C ALA A 18 -28.07 8.75 5.93
N GLY A 19 -28.22 7.49 5.54
CA GLY A 19 -27.11 6.56 5.51
C GLY A 19 -26.05 7.10 4.56
N GLU A 20 -24.79 7.12 5.00
CA GLU A 20 -23.69 7.50 4.13
C GLU A 20 -23.60 6.52 2.96
N SER A 21 -23.58 7.04 1.74
CA SER A 21 -23.34 6.25 0.54
C SER A 21 -21.83 6.18 0.31
N TYR A 22 -21.28 4.97 0.29
CA TYR A 22 -19.87 4.73 0.01
C TYR A 22 -19.70 4.19 -1.41
N THR A 23 -18.68 4.67 -2.11
CA THR A 23 -18.24 4.12 -3.39
C THR A 23 -16.95 3.35 -3.18
N PHE A 24 -16.88 2.14 -3.74
CA PHE A 24 -15.69 1.32 -3.72
C PHE A 24 -15.01 1.35 -5.08
N THR A 25 -13.69 1.39 -5.10
CA THR A 25 -12.88 1.34 -6.32
C THR A 25 -11.92 0.17 -6.21
N SER A 26 -11.89 -0.67 -7.24
CA SER A 26 -10.90 -1.75 -7.32
C SER A 26 -9.53 -1.18 -7.68
N LEU A 27 -8.49 -1.69 -7.03
CA LEU A 27 -7.11 -1.31 -7.27
C LEU A 27 -6.34 -2.53 -7.76
N GLU A 28 -5.98 -2.51 -9.03
CA GLU A 28 -5.22 -3.59 -9.65
C GLU A 28 -3.95 -3.03 -10.27
N PHE A 29 -2.80 -3.46 -9.74
CA PHE A 29 -1.53 -3.15 -10.35
C PHE A 29 -1.41 -3.91 -11.69
N PRO A 30 -1.13 -3.24 -12.83
CA PRO A 30 -1.07 -3.88 -14.13
C PRO A 30 -0.04 -5.04 -14.17
N GLY A 31 -0.51 -6.24 -14.53
CA GLY A 31 0.34 -7.43 -14.64
C GLY A 31 0.73 -8.07 -13.29
N ALA A 32 0.10 -7.66 -12.19
CA ALA A 32 0.24 -8.33 -10.90
C ALA A 32 -0.73 -9.51 -10.76
N SER A 33 -0.31 -10.58 -10.07
CA SER A 33 -1.21 -11.64 -9.60
C SER A 33 -1.92 -11.29 -8.29
N GLY A 34 -1.51 -10.20 -7.64
CA GLY A 34 -2.19 -9.69 -6.46
C GLY A 34 -1.71 -8.29 -6.09
N THR A 35 -2.68 -7.45 -5.69
CA THR A 35 -2.48 -6.07 -5.27
C THR A 35 -2.92 -5.92 -3.82
N PHE A 36 -2.04 -5.41 -2.97
CA PHE A 36 -2.22 -5.32 -1.52
C PHE A 36 -2.01 -3.86 -1.06
N PRO A 37 -3.04 -3.00 -1.11
CA PRO A 37 -2.96 -1.66 -0.56
C PRO A 37 -2.77 -1.73 0.97
N GLN A 38 -1.87 -0.90 1.51
CA GLN A 38 -1.47 -0.89 2.92
C GLN A 38 -1.80 0.43 3.62
N GLY A 39 -1.96 1.53 2.87
CA GLY A 39 -2.32 2.82 3.43
C GLY A 39 -2.74 3.82 2.36
N ILE A 40 -3.47 4.83 2.79
CA ILE A 40 -3.90 5.98 2.00
C ILE A 40 -3.77 7.23 2.87
N ASN A 41 -3.38 8.37 2.28
CA ASN A 41 -3.42 9.66 2.97
C ASN A 41 -4.55 10.56 2.46
N ASP A 42 -4.76 11.71 3.11
CA ASP A 42 -5.82 12.67 2.78
C ASP A 42 -5.71 13.26 1.36
N LEU A 43 -4.54 13.16 0.74
CA LEU A 43 -4.30 13.57 -0.65
C LEU A 43 -4.66 12.47 -1.66
N GLY A 44 -5.16 11.32 -1.19
CA GLY A 44 -5.51 10.17 -2.03
C GLY A 44 -4.29 9.40 -2.53
N VAL A 45 -3.11 9.61 -1.95
CA VAL A 45 -1.90 8.83 -2.27
C VAL A 45 -2.01 7.49 -1.57
N ILE A 46 -1.96 6.42 -2.36
CA ILE A 46 -2.08 5.04 -1.86
C ILE A 46 -0.71 4.39 -1.91
N VAL A 47 -0.36 3.69 -0.84
CA VAL A 47 0.88 2.91 -0.76
C VAL A 47 0.52 1.45 -0.55
N GLY A 48 1.27 0.55 -1.18
CA GLY A 48 0.99 -0.87 -1.05
C GLY A 48 2.08 -1.76 -1.61
N GLN A 49 1.75 -3.05 -1.70
CA GLN A 49 2.59 -4.07 -2.31
C GLN A 49 1.85 -4.76 -3.44
N PHE A 50 2.59 -5.26 -4.42
CA PHE A 50 2.05 -6.13 -5.46
C PHE A 50 2.96 -7.32 -5.70
N ARG A 51 2.37 -8.41 -6.19
CA ARG A 51 3.11 -9.59 -6.66
C ARG A 51 3.23 -9.53 -8.18
N PRO A 52 4.43 -9.33 -8.74
CA PRO A 52 4.61 -9.23 -10.19
C PRO A 52 4.37 -10.58 -10.87
N GLY A 53 3.68 -10.58 -12.01
CA GLY A 53 3.44 -11.77 -12.82
C GLY A 53 2.60 -12.82 -12.10
N SER A 54 2.65 -14.06 -12.59
CA SER A 54 1.87 -15.21 -12.08
C SER A 54 2.66 -16.13 -11.15
N ASP A 55 3.94 -15.85 -10.90
CA ASP A 55 4.79 -16.69 -10.04
C ASP A 55 4.42 -16.49 -8.55
N PRO A 56 3.89 -17.51 -7.86
CA PRO A 56 3.54 -17.39 -6.45
C PRO A 56 4.76 -17.14 -5.55
N LEU A 57 5.97 -17.51 -6.00
CA LEU A 57 7.23 -17.31 -5.30
C LEU A 57 7.87 -15.94 -5.58
N ALA A 58 7.30 -15.13 -6.48
CA ALA A 58 7.78 -13.79 -6.73
C ALA A 58 7.75 -12.94 -5.46
N SER A 59 8.85 -12.23 -5.21
CA SER A 59 8.95 -11.30 -4.08
C SER A 59 7.98 -10.14 -4.27
N LEU A 60 7.29 -9.74 -3.18
CA LEU A 60 6.41 -8.58 -3.21
C LEU A 60 7.23 -7.29 -3.42
N GLN A 61 6.78 -6.48 -4.37
CA GLN A 61 7.37 -5.17 -4.67
C GLN A 61 6.47 -4.06 -4.09
N GLY A 62 7.08 -2.98 -3.62
CA GLY A 62 6.36 -1.82 -3.11
C GLY A 62 5.91 -0.89 -4.25
N PHE A 63 4.72 -0.30 -4.11
CA PHE A 63 4.24 0.73 -5.02
C PHE A 63 3.69 1.94 -4.27
N VAL A 64 3.71 3.08 -4.95
CA VAL A 64 2.95 4.29 -4.63
C VAL A 64 2.02 4.59 -5.81
N LEU A 65 0.74 4.80 -5.54
CA LEU A 65 -0.25 5.23 -6.50
C LEU A 65 -0.63 6.68 -6.18
N GLU A 66 -0.30 7.59 -7.09
CA GLU A 66 -0.66 9.00 -7.01
C GLU A 66 -1.30 9.41 -8.33
N LYS A 67 -2.49 10.04 -8.27
CA LYS A 67 -3.20 10.58 -9.45
C LYS A 67 -3.38 9.55 -10.59
N GLY A 68 -3.59 8.28 -10.23
CA GLY A 68 -3.76 7.18 -11.19
C GLY A 68 -2.47 6.59 -11.75
N ALA A 69 -1.30 7.10 -11.38
CA ALA A 69 -0.01 6.59 -11.81
C ALA A 69 0.67 5.76 -10.71
N TYR A 70 1.11 4.55 -11.08
CA TYR A 70 1.89 3.68 -10.20
C TYR A 70 3.39 3.96 -10.34
N THR A 71 4.06 4.16 -9.20
CA THR A 71 5.52 4.20 -9.10
C THR A 71 6.00 3.01 -8.27
N VAL A 72 6.92 2.22 -8.81
CA VAL A 72 7.46 1.01 -8.17
C VAL A 72 8.75 1.34 -7.44
N PHE A 73 8.88 0.85 -6.21
CA PHE A 73 10.09 0.98 -5.41
C PHE A 73 10.69 -0.39 -5.12
N ASN A 74 11.89 -0.60 -5.64
CA ASN A 74 12.70 -1.79 -5.39
C ASN A 74 13.87 -1.43 -4.48
N LEU A 75 13.89 -1.97 -3.26
CA LEU A 75 15.05 -1.83 -2.37
C LEU A 75 16.04 -2.97 -2.66
N PRO A 76 17.27 -2.68 -3.15
CA PRO A 76 18.24 -3.72 -3.45
C PRO A 76 18.58 -4.55 -2.20
N GLY A 77 18.56 -5.88 -2.35
CA GLY A 77 18.85 -6.82 -1.26
C GLY A 77 17.69 -7.08 -0.28
N SER A 78 16.47 -6.60 -0.58
CA SER A 78 15.28 -6.85 0.24
C SER A 78 14.26 -7.71 -0.50
N THR A 79 13.79 -8.75 0.17
CA THR A 79 12.87 -9.76 -0.37
C THR A 79 11.42 -9.55 0.06
N LEU A 80 11.16 -8.72 1.08
CA LEU A 80 9.82 -8.23 1.41
C LEU A 80 9.94 -6.79 1.91
N THR A 81 10.03 -5.86 0.96
CA THR A 81 9.93 -4.42 1.25
C THR A 81 8.68 -3.86 0.61
N GLY A 82 7.73 -3.56 1.48
CA GLY A 82 6.58 -2.75 1.11
C GLY A 82 6.42 -1.61 2.09
N PRO A 83 5.73 -0.56 1.65
CA PRO A 83 5.29 0.49 2.54
C PRO A 83 4.29 -0.11 3.53
N SER A 84 4.47 0.20 4.81
CA SER A 84 3.55 -0.20 5.88
C SER A 84 2.59 0.90 6.31
N GLY A 85 2.79 2.12 5.81
CA GLY A 85 1.94 3.26 6.10
C GLY A 85 2.45 4.53 5.44
N ILE A 86 1.55 5.49 5.28
CA ILE A 86 1.79 6.83 4.77
C ILE A 86 1.08 7.84 5.67
N ASN A 87 1.68 9.02 5.89
CA ASN A 87 1.02 10.11 6.63
C ASN A 87 0.52 11.24 5.71
N VAL A 88 -0.16 12.22 6.30
CA VAL A 88 -0.75 13.38 5.58
C VAL A 88 0.28 14.22 4.82
N ARG A 89 1.56 14.20 5.24
CA ARG A 89 2.66 14.90 4.55
C ARG A 89 3.28 14.07 3.43
N GLY A 90 2.80 12.84 3.20
CA GLY A 90 3.36 11.94 2.20
C GLY A 90 4.61 11.19 2.67
N GLU A 91 4.93 11.20 3.96
CA GLU A 91 6.04 10.43 4.50
C GLU A 91 5.62 8.95 4.59
N ILE A 92 6.45 8.06 4.06
CA ILE A 92 6.17 6.62 3.93
C ILE A 92 7.09 5.82 4.85
N VAL A 93 6.51 4.96 5.69
CA VAL A 93 7.26 4.01 6.52
C VAL A 93 7.36 2.67 5.79
N TRP A 94 8.54 2.05 5.78
CA TRP A 94 8.81 0.79 5.07
C TRP A 94 9.12 -0.35 6.03
N ARG A 95 8.58 -1.54 5.75
CA ARG A 95 9.01 -2.78 6.41
C ARG A 95 10.17 -3.38 5.64
N ARG A 96 11.28 -3.69 6.33
CA ARG A 96 12.40 -4.43 5.74
C ARG A 96 12.37 -5.88 6.21
N ARG A 97 12.27 -6.84 5.27
CA ARG A 97 12.68 -8.22 5.52
C ARG A 97 13.90 -8.58 4.69
N VAL A 98 15.00 -8.84 5.39
CA VAL A 98 16.19 -9.45 4.81
C VAL A 98 15.98 -10.96 4.88
N ILE A 99 15.79 -11.64 3.74
CA ILE A 99 16.10 -13.07 3.69
C ILE A 99 17.63 -13.12 3.62
N VAL A 100 18.26 -13.34 4.77
CA VAL A 100 19.59 -13.95 4.75
C VAL A 100 19.37 -15.32 4.12
N LEU A 101 19.65 -15.44 2.83
CA LEU A 101 19.93 -16.74 2.24
C LEU A 101 20.98 -17.37 3.17
N PRO A 102 20.78 -18.60 3.69
CA PRO A 102 21.84 -19.26 4.43
C PRO A 102 23.08 -19.24 3.54
N CYS A 103 24.06 -18.46 3.99
CA CYS A 103 25.38 -18.25 3.43
C CYS A 103 25.55 -18.76 2.00
N LYS A 104 25.25 -17.95 0.99
CA LYS A 104 26.04 -18.04 -0.24
C LYS A 104 27.37 -17.37 0.08
N GLU A 105 28.20 -18.17 0.73
CA GLU A 105 29.64 -18.07 0.91
C GLU A 105 30.17 -16.64 0.80
N THR A 106 30.41 -16.08 1.98
CA THR A 106 31.32 -14.96 2.24
C THR A 106 32.50 -14.97 1.27
N GLN A 107 32.35 -14.33 0.11
CA GLN A 107 33.47 -13.90 -0.71
C GLN A 107 34.11 -12.75 0.05
N LEU A 108 34.87 -13.10 1.08
CA LEU A 108 35.89 -12.27 1.70
C LEU A 108 36.85 -11.88 0.58
N ARG A 109 36.53 -10.81 -0.15
CA ARG A 109 37.54 -10.05 -0.86
C ARG A 109 38.38 -9.37 0.20
N THR A 110 39.39 -10.08 0.69
CA THR A 110 40.56 -9.49 1.31
C THR A 110 41.18 -8.57 0.25
N LEU A 111 40.77 -7.31 0.24
CA LEU A 111 41.44 -6.25 -0.50
C LEU A 111 42.73 -5.92 0.25
N THR A 112 43.75 -6.78 0.12
CA THR A 112 45.11 -6.40 0.49
C THR A 112 45.62 -5.46 -0.61
N PHE A 113 45.42 -4.16 -0.42
CA PHE A 113 46.25 -3.15 -1.07
C PHE A 113 47.54 -3.03 -0.27
N LEU A 114 48.63 -3.62 -0.76
CA LEU A 114 49.99 -3.15 -0.48
C LEU A 114 50.69 -2.99 -1.82
N ALA A 115 51.12 -1.76 -2.07
CA ALA A 115 51.69 -1.25 -3.31
C ALA A 115 53.02 -1.92 -3.69
N PRO A 116 53.42 -1.88 -4.98
CA PRO A 116 54.76 -2.28 -5.39
C PRO A 116 55.78 -1.24 -4.90
N SER A 117 56.69 -1.65 -4.01
CA SER A 117 57.87 -0.84 -3.71
C SER A 117 58.85 -0.93 -4.88
N LEU A 118 59.02 0.21 -5.56
CA LEU A 118 60.13 0.52 -6.46
C LEU A 118 61.45 0.54 -5.67
N THR A 119 62.41 -0.28 -6.08
CA THR A 119 63.85 -0.04 -6.33
C THR A 119 64.58 -1.36 -6.36
#